data_AF-K0SP00-F1
#
_entry.id   AF-K0SP00-F1
#
_cell.length_a   1.000
_cell.length_b   1.000
_cell.length_c   1.000
_cell.angle_alpha   90.00
_cell.angle_beta   90.00
_cell.angle_gamma   90.00
#
_symmetry.space_group_name_H-M   'P 1'
#
loop_
_entity.id
_entity.type
_entity.pdbx_description
1 polymer ?
#
loop_
_entity_poly.entity_id
_entity_poly.type
_entity_poly.pdbx_seq_one_letter_code
_entity_poly.pdbx_strand_id
1 'polypeptide(L)'
;MVVENAYFHNVVKCGARVRGSLGGMIFDKSLRLGSAGAPSSRDKDRDKDGKKGDSKDPRRRAAEGAGGVLNLMTSDAANIEALTLQLHTVWDGLLQIAIYVTLLYRYLGPSVLYGVAVLLTTVPLNAATLRVVNRLNAREMESRDDRMRKTTESIGSMDVLKAAAWDGYFLRDVRGHRDEELRRHARRGSVRALNQAVSNTIPTATLVVTLAMYARSGRPPLEREELAGEDRGVPQQGRDRPVRPGGGEARSRRRQDWRRDEGRERRAGRRRLPLVRAGGSFAESE
;
A
#
# COMPACT_ATOMS: atom_id res chain seq x y z
N MET A 1 15.06 -11.14 -1.29
CA MET A 1 14.56 -10.78 -2.63
C MET A 1 14.12 -11.98 -3.47
N VAL A 2 14.96 -12.99 -3.79
CA VAL A 2 14.54 -14.12 -4.66
C VAL A 2 13.38 -14.95 -4.05
N VAL A 3 13.46 -15.29 -2.77
CA VAL A 3 12.42 -16.09 -2.07
C VAL A 3 11.08 -15.35 -2.00
N GLU A 4 11.13 -14.06 -1.67
CA GLU A 4 9.96 -13.19 -1.60
C GLU A 4 9.28 -13.04 -2.97
N ASN A 5 10.06 -12.78 -4.03
CA ASN A 5 9.52 -12.68 -5.37
C ASN A 5 8.92 -14.01 -5.85
N ALA A 6 9.57 -15.15 -5.54
CA ALA A 6 9.04 -16.47 -5.84
C ALA A 6 7.72 -16.74 -5.11
N TYR A 7 7.62 -16.31 -3.85
CA TYR A 7 6.42 -16.40 -3.05
C TYR A 7 5.27 -15.56 -3.65
N PHE A 8 5.50 -14.26 -3.93
CA PHE A 8 4.50 -13.39 -4.54
C PHE A 8 4.02 -13.94 -5.88
N HIS A 9 4.93 -14.41 -6.71
CA HIS A 9 4.61 -15.06 -7.97
C HIS A 9 3.73 -16.31 -7.80
N ASN A 10 3.96 -17.12 -6.76
CA ASN A 10 3.10 -18.27 -6.45
C ASN A 10 1.68 -17.84 -6.01
N VAL A 11 1.55 -16.77 -5.22
CA VAL A 11 0.25 -16.23 -4.81
C VAL A 11 -0.50 -15.66 -6.02
N VAL A 12 0.16 -14.88 -6.87
CA VAL A 12 -0.44 -14.34 -8.10
C VAL A 12 -0.87 -15.48 -9.03
N LYS A 13 -0.04 -16.51 -9.20
CA LYS A 13 -0.41 -17.71 -9.96
C LYS A 13 -1.64 -18.42 -9.38
N CYS A 14 -1.74 -18.52 -8.06
CA CYS A 14 -2.90 -19.09 -7.39
C CYS A 14 -4.17 -18.27 -7.70
N GLY A 15 -4.12 -16.95 -7.50
CA GLY A 15 -5.23 -16.04 -7.79
C GLY A 15 -5.68 -16.11 -9.25
N ALA A 16 -4.74 -16.09 -10.20
CA ALA A 16 -5.03 -16.20 -11.63
C ALA A 16 -5.67 -17.55 -11.99
N ARG A 17 -5.24 -18.66 -11.37
CA ARG A 17 -5.86 -19.99 -11.56
C ARG A 17 -7.28 -20.03 -10.99
N VAL A 18 -7.50 -19.46 -9.81
CA VAL A 18 -8.83 -19.35 -9.20
C VAL A 18 -9.76 -18.56 -10.10
N ARG A 19 -9.33 -17.40 -10.63
CA ARG A 19 -10.12 -16.60 -11.56
C ARG A 19 -10.45 -17.38 -12.84
N GLY A 20 -9.47 -18.06 -13.44
CA GLY A 20 -9.67 -18.85 -14.64
C GLY A 20 -10.65 -20.02 -14.43
N SER A 21 -10.48 -20.76 -13.32
CA SER A 21 -11.38 -21.87 -12.95
C SER A 21 -12.79 -21.39 -12.66
N LEU A 22 -12.94 -20.31 -11.89
CA LEU A 22 -14.24 -19.73 -11.56
C LEU A 22 -14.95 -19.20 -12.81
N GLY A 23 -14.24 -18.47 -13.67
CA GLY A 23 -14.79 -17.99 -14.93
C GLY A 23 -15.26 -19.14 -15.83
N GLY A 24 -14.47 -20.20 -15.94
CA GLY A 24 -14.85 -21.42 -16.67
C GLY A 24 -16.07 -22.13 -16.08
N MET A 25 -16.15 -22.27 -14.75
CA MET A 25 -17.31 -22.87 -14.08
C MET A 25 -18.58 -22.02 -14.24
N ILE A 26 -18.47 -20.69 -14.13
CA ILE A 26 -19.60 -19.77 -14.33
C ILE A 26 -20.06 -19.86 -15.78
N PHE A 27 -19.15 -19.91 -16.75
CA PHE A 27 -19.50 -20.05 -18.16
C PHE A 27 -20.18 -21.38 -18.46
N ASP A 28 -19.61 -22.52 -18.04
CA ASP A 28 -20.24 -23.85 -18.21
C ASP A 28 -21.62 -23.91 -17.55
N LYS A 29 -21.73 -23.37 -16.33
CA LYS A 29 -23.01 -23.29 -15.63
C LYS A 29 -24.01 -22.40 -16.37
N SER A 30 -23.57 -21.28 -16.94
CA SER A 30 -24.44 -20.38 -17.71
C SER A 30 -24.97 -21.03 -18.98
N LEU A 31 -24.16 -21.83 -19.67
CA LEU A 31 -24.58 -22.60 -20.84
C LEU A 31 -25.60 -23.68 -20.47
N ARG A 32 -25.41 -24.35 -19.33
CA ARG A 32 -26.34 -25.37 -18.80
C ARG A 32 -27.63 -24.78 -18.24
N LEU A 33 -27.59 -23.54 -17.76
CA LEU A 33 -28.77 -22.76 -17.37
C LEU A 33 -29.52 -22.19 -18.58
N GLY A 34 -29.17 -22.64 -19.80
CA GLY A 34 -29.88 -22.39 -21.03
C GLY A 34 -31.38 -22.35 -20.81
N SER A 35 -31.95 -21.15 -20.97
CA SER A 35 -33.38 -20.89 -20.93
C SER A 35 -34.09 -21.11 -19.58
N ALA A 36 -33.55 -20.58 -18.47
CA ALA A 36 -34.40 -20.18 -17.33
C ALA A 36 -35.20 -18.88 -17.60
N GLY A 37 -35.31 -18.48 -18.87
CA GLY A 37 -36.07 -17.34 -19.36
C GLY A 37 -36.95 -17.61 -20.59
N ALA A 38 -36.99 -18.84 -21.15
CA ALA A 38 -38.14 -19.17 -21.99
C ALA A 38 -39.33 -19.44 -21.08
N PRO A 39 -40.52 -18.87 -21.38
CA PRO A 39 -41.72 -19.30 -20.71
C PRO A 39 -41.87 -20.79 -21.00
N SER A 40 -41.58 -21.64 -20.01
CA SER A 40 -42.00 -23.03 -20.13
C SER A 40 -43.51 -22.98 -20.31
N SER A 41 -44.01 -23.66 -21.33
CA SER A 41 -45.44 -23.80 -21.62
C SER A 41 -46.26 -24.39 -20.46
N ARG A 42 -45.62 -24.73 -19.33
CA ARG A 42 -46.24 -25.17 -18.07
C ARG A 42 -46.75 -24.03 -17.18
N ASP A 43 -46.45 -22.77 -17.45
CA ASP A 43 -46.90 -21.65 -16.60
C ASP A 43 -48.26 -21.05 -17.05
N LYS A 44 -48.80 -21.49 -18.20
CA LYS A 44 -50.14 -21.08 -18.65
C LYS A 44 -51.30 -21.74 -17.90
N ASP A 45 -51.07 -22.90 -17.26
CA ASP A 45 -52.12 -23.64 -16.56
C ASP A 45 -52.25 -23.29 -15.07
N ARG A 46 -51.41 -22.38 -14.54
CA ARG A 46 -51.49 -21.90 -13.15
C ARG A 46 -52.18 -20.56 -12.97
N ASP A 47 -52.74 -19.98 -14.03
CA ASP A 47 -53.40 -18.67 -13.98
C ASP A 47 -54.90 -18.74 -13.56
N LYS A 48 -55.37 -19.90 -13.07
CA LYS A 48 -56.75 -20.08 -12.57
C LYS A 48 -56.91 -20.03 -11.05
N ASP A 49 -55.83 -20.15 -10.28
CA ASP A 49 -55.92 -20.07 -8.82
C ASP A 49 -55.22 -18.81 -8.33
N GLY A 50 -56.05 -17.80 -8.01
CA GLY A 50 -55.66 -16.46 -7.58
C GLY A 50 -54.84 -16.41 -6.30
N LYS A 51 -53.57 -16.78 -6.37
CA LYS A 51 -52.56 -16.49 -5.35
C LYS A 51 -51.45 -15.68 -5.99
N LYS A 52 -51.55 -14.35 -5.83
CA LYS A 52 -50.47 -13.37 -6.06
C LYS A 52 -49.25 -13.76 -5.20
N GLY A 53 -48.42 -14.64 -5.74
CA GLY A 53 -47.17 -15.10 -5.15
C GLY A 53 -46.03 -14.19 -5.59
N ASP A 54 -45.71 -13.27 -4.69
CA ASP A 54 -44.42 -12.60 -4.50
C ASP A 54 -43.79 -11.81 -5.66
N SER A 55 -43.18 -10.69 -5.29
CA SER A 55 -42.61 -9.70 -6.20
C SER A 55 -41.66 -10.31 -7.23
N LYS A 56 -42.04 -10.28 -8.52
CA LYS A 56 -41.09 -10.35 -9.65
C LYS A 56 -40.18 -9.13 -9.58
N ASP A 57 -39.17 -9.17 -8.71
CA ASP A 57 -38.18 -8.10 -8.58
C ASP A 57 -37.37 -8.01 -9.88
N PRO A 58 -37.45 -6.90 -10.63
CA PRO A 58 -36.68 -6.71 -11.87
C PRO A 58 -35.17 -6.86 -11.66
N ARG A 59 -34.67 -6.68 -10.42
CA ARG A 59 -33.26 -6.88 -10.06
C ARG A 59 -32.82 -8.34 -10.17
N ARG A 60 -33.69 -9.30 -9.84
CA ARG A 60 -33.40 -10.74 -9.94
C ARG A 60 -33.24 -11.17 -11.40
N ARG A 61 -34.11 -10.67 -12.27
CA ARG A 61 -34.03 -10.91 -13.73
C ARG A 61 -32.79 -10.28 -14.37
N ALA A 62 -32.37 -9.11 -13.89
CA ALA A 62 -31.13 -8.47 -14.34
C ALA A 62 -29.88 -9.24 -13.87
N ALA A 63 -29.91 -9.77 -12.65
CA ALA A 63 -28.83 -10.61 -12.10
C ALA A 63 -28.73 -11.99 -12.77
N GLU A 64 -29.86 -12.56 -13.19
CA GLU A 64 -29.95 -13.86 -13.88
C GLU A 64 -29.78 -13.74 -15.41
N GLY A 65 -29.78 -12.52 -15.97
CA GLY A 65 -29.59 -12.28 -17.40
C GLY A 65 -28.13 -12.39 -17.86
N ALA A 66 -27.90 -12.41 -19.18
CA ALA A 66 -26.56 -12.51 -19.77
C ALA A 66 -25.58 -11.44 -19.27
N GLY A 67 -26.05 -10.22 -18.99
CA GLY A 67 -25.24 -9.15 -18.41
C GLY A 67 -24.83 -9.40 -16.95
N GLY A 68 -25.71 -10.00 -16.14
CA GLY A 68 -25.41 -10.37 -14.75
C GLY A 68 -24.36 -11.49 -14.67
N VAL A 69 -24.52 -12.52 -15.52
CA VAL A 69 -23.53 -13.60 -15.67
C VAL A 69 -22.17 -13.05 -16.14
N LEU A 70 -22.15 -12.13 -17.10
CA LEU A 70 -20.92 -11.50 -17.57
C LEU A 70 -20.23 -10.70 -16.45
N ASN A 71 -20.99 -9.94 -15.65
CA ASN A 71 -20.44 -9.21 -14.50
C ASN A 71 -19.86 -10.16 -13.44
N LEU A 72 -20.55 -11.26 -13.15
CA LEU A 72 -20.05 -12.33 -12.26
C LEU A 72 -18.72 -12.91 -12.78
N MET A 73 -18.64 -13.19 -14.08
CA MET A 73 -17.45 -13.77 -14.70
C MET A 73 -16.26 -12.80 -14.76
N THR A 74 -16.51 -11.50 -14.87
CA THR A 74 -15.48 -10.48 -15.10
C THR A 74 -15.13 -9.70 -13.83
N SER A 75 -16.08 -8.94 -13.29
CA SER A 75 -15.90 -8.11 -12.10
C SER A 75 -15.72 -8.96 -10.84
N ASP A 76 -16.61 -9.92 -10.60
CA ASP A 76 -16.59 -10.63 -9.31
C ASP A 76 -15.44 -11.64 -9.24
N ALA A 77 -15.12 -12.29 -10.35
CA ALA A 77 -13.94 -13.15 -10.44
C ALA A 77 -12.62 -12.36 -10.25
N ALA A 78 -12.55 -11.12 -10.75
CA ALA A 78 -11.40 -10.24 -10.50
C ALA A 78 -11.31 -9.80 -9.03
N ASN A 79 -12.44 -9.55 -8.37
CA ASN A 79 -12.47 -9.23 -6.95
C ASN A 79 -11.95 -10.40 -6.09
N ILE A 80 -12.25 -11.66 -6.48
CA ILE A 80 -11.74 -12.86 -5.79
C ILE A 80 -10.22 -13.03 -5.99
N GLU A 81 -9.71 -12.75 -7.20
CA GLU A 81 -8.27 -12.72 -7.44
C GLU A 81 -7.58 -11.70 -6.52
N ALA A 82 -8.12 -10.48 -6.44
CA ALA A 82 -7.59 -9.43 -5.56
C ALA A 82 -7.67 -9.82 -4.08
N LEU A 83 -8.74 -10.51 -3.65
CA LEU A 83 -8.90 -10.99 -2.28
C LEU A 83 -7.81 -12.01 -1.89
N THR A 84 -7.36 -12.83 -2.84
CA THR A 84 -6.27 -13.81 -2.59
C THR A 84 -4.98 -13.10 -2.20
N LEU A 85 -4.66 -12.00 -2.88
CA LEU A 85 -3.50 -11.16 -2.55
C LEU A 85 -3.69 -10.46 -1.20
N GLN A 86 -4.88 -9.90 -0.97
CA GLN A 86 -5.16 -9.17 0.26
C GLN A 86 -5.13 -10.07 1.50
N LEU A 87 -5.63 -11.31 1.39
CA LEU A 87 -5.58 -12.30 2.46
C LEU A 87 -4.13 -12.58 2.87
N HIS A 88 -3.23 -12.65 1.89
CA HIS A 88 -1.82 -12.84 2.18
C HIS A 88 -1.24 -11.69 3.01
N THR A 89 -1.50 -10.44 2.60
CA THR A 89 -1.05 -9.25 3.32
C THR A 89 -1.56 -9.20 4.76
N VAL A 90 -2.76 -9.72 5.03
CA VAL A 90 -3.34 -9.70 6.39
C VAL A 90 -2.57 -10.62 7.35
N TRP A 91 -2.33 -11.89 6.96
CA TRP A 91 -1.64 -12.82 7.86
C TRP A 91 -0.14 -12.51 7.97
N ASP A 92 0.49 -12.09 6.88
CA ASP A 92 1.88 -11.65 6.85
C ASP A 92 2.09 -10.42 7.73
N GLY A 93 1.23 -9.40 7.59
CA GLY A 93 1.29 -8.19 8.41
C GLY A 93 1.12 -8.45 9.90
N LEU A 94 0.24 -9.37 10.30
CA LEU A 94 0.06 -9.76 11.70
C LEU A 94 1.33 -10.40 12.29
N LEU A 95 1.94 -11.32 11.54
CA LEU A 95 3.18 -11.99 11.93
C LEU A 95 4.34 -10.99 12.00
N GLN A 96 4.43 -10.08 11.03
CA GLN A 96 5.44 -9.02 10.97
C GLN A 96 5.35 -8.08 12.18
N ILE A 97 4.14 -7.63 12.55
CA ILE A 97 3.93 -6.79 13.74
C ILE A 97 4.39 -7.52 15.01
N ALA A 98 4.05 -8.80 15.17
CA ALA A 98 4.43 -9.58 16.35
C ALA A 98 5.96 -9.73 16.47
N ILE A 99 6.65 -10.03 15.37
CA ILE A 99 8.11 -10.14 15.35
C ILE A 99 8.77 -8.81 15.69
N TYR A 100 8.34 -7.70 15.06
CA TYR A 100 8.94 -6.40 15.29
C TYR A 100 8.71 -5.88 16.71
N VAL A 101 7.50 -6.04 17.26
CA VAL A 101 7.23 -5.64 18.65
C VAL A 101 8.09 -6.45 19.61
N THR A 102 8.24 -7.76 19.38
CA THR A 102 9.09 -8.63 20.23
C THR A 102 10.56 -8.21 20.14
N LEU A 103 11.07 -7.99 18.93
CA LEU A 103 12.44 -7.58 18.70
C LEU A 103 12.72 -6.22 19.36
N LEU A 104 11.84 -5.24 19.11
CA LEU A 104 12.01 -3.89 19.64
C LEU A 104 11.88 -3.87 21.16
N TYR A 105 11.02 -4.70 21.74
CA TYR A 105 10.89 -4.86 23.19
C TYR A 105 12.19 -5.39 23.82
N ARG A 106 12.92 -6.28 23.14
CA ARG A 106 14.25 -6.70 23.60
C ARG A 106 15.21 -5.51 23.62
N TYR A 107 15.32 -4.74 22.53
CA TYR A 107 16.30 -3.65 22.45
C TYR A 107 15.99 -2.41 23.30
N LEU A 108 14.74 -1.94 23.31
CA LEU A 108 14.33 -0.67 23.95
C LEU A 108 13.59 -0.88 25.29
N GLY A 109 13.31 -2.13 25.64
CA GLY A 109 12.55 -2.49 26.84
C GLY A 109 11.10 -1.97 26.80
N PRO A 110 10.52 -1.59 27.95
CA PRO A 110 9.10 -1.23 28.05
C PRO A 110 8.72 0.08 27.33
N SER A 111 9.69 0.87 26.87
CA SER A 111 9.44 2.10 26.11
C SER A 111 8.62 1.87 24.84
N VAL A 112 8.72 0.67 24.26
CA VAL A 112 7.99 0.26 23.05
C VAL A 112 6.47 0.25 23.23
N LEU A 113 5.98 0.02 24.45
CA LEU A 113 4.55 -0.02 24.74
C LEU A 113 3.88 1.33 24.44
N TYR A 114 4.58 2.44 24.64
CA TYR A 114 4.08 3.77 24.30
C TYR A 114 3.96 3.97 22.78
N GLY A 115 4.92 3.47 21.99
CA GLY A 115 4.83 3.48 20.53
C GLY A 115 3.66 2.63 20.03
N VAL A 116 3.49 1.43 20.60
CA VAL A 116 2.35 0.54 20.28
C VAL A 116 1.01 1.20 20.63
N ALA A 117 0.92 1.97 21.72
CA ALA A 117 -0.28 2.71 22.08
C ALA A 117 -0.65 3.79 21.05
N VAL A 118 0.35 4.49 20.48
CA VAL A 118 0.13 5.45 19.38
C VAL A 118 -0.39 4.75 18.12
N LEU A 119 0.20 3.61 17.76
CA LEU A 119 -0.26 2.77 16.64
C LEU A 119 -1.70 2.30 16.84
N LEU A 120 -2.04 1.79 18.04
CA LEU A 120 -3.40 1.35 18.38
C LEU A 120 -4.43 2.49 18.29
N THR A 121 -4.07 3.71 18.70
CA THR A 121 -4.93 4.90 18.59
C THR A 121 -5.20 5.30 17.14
N THR A 122 -4.30 4.94 16.22
CA THR A 122 -4.45 5.26 14.80
C THR A 122 -5.49 4.36 14.12
N VAL A 123 -5.66 3.12 14.57
CA VAL A 123 -6.63 2.18 13.99
C VAL A 123 -8.07 2.75 13.96
N PRO A 124 -8.65 3.24 15.08
CA PRO A 124 -9.99 3.81 15.06
C PRO A 124 -10.07 5.11 14.25
N LEU A 125 -9.00 5.91 14.22
CA LEU A 125 -8.93 7.14 13.41
C LEU A 125 -9.05 6.80 11.92
N ASN A 126 -8.27 5.84 11.44
CA ASN A 126 -8.33 5.37 10.05
C ASN A 126 -9.70 4.76 9.71
N ALA A 127 -10.29 3.99 10.63
CA ALA A 127 -11.61 3.40 10.43
C ALA A 127 -12.72 4.48 10.33
N ALA A 128 -12.66 5.51 11.18
CA ALA A 128 -13.60 6.63 11.12
C ALA A 128 -13.46 7.41 9.81
N THR A 129 -12.24 7.71 9.39
CA THR A 129 -11.99 8.41 8.12
C THR A 129 -12.46 7.60 6.92
N LEU A 130 -12.24 6.28 6.92
CA LEU A 130 -12.73 5.39 5.85
C LEU A 130 -14.26 5.46 5.72
N ARG A 131 -15.00 5.49 6.84
CA ARG A 131 -16.47 5.66 6.81
C ARG A 131 -16.88 6.99 6.20
N VAL A 132 -16.17 8.08 6.52
CA VAL A 132 -16.43 9.41 5.93
C VAL A 132 -16.16 9.40 4.44
N VAL A 133 -15.00 8.87 4.01
CA VAL A 133 -14.64 8.75 2.60
C VAL A 133 -15.66 7.92 1.82
N ASN A 134 -16.12 6.79 2.38
CA ASN A 134 -17.14 5.96 1.74
C ASN A 134 -18.49 6.68 1.59
N ARG A 135 -18.91 7.47 2.59
CA ARG A 135 -20.10 8.32 2.48
C ARG A 135 -19.95 9.39 1.40
N LEU A 136 -18.78 10.00 1.28
CA LEU A 136 -18.49 10.98 0.22
C LEU A 136 -18.44 10.32 -1.16
N ASN A 137 -17.87 9.12 -1.27
CA ASN A 137 -17.89 8.32 -2.49
C ASN A 137 -19.30 8.04 -2.97
N ALA A 138 -20.19 7.61 -2.07
CA ALA A 138 -21.58 7.33 -2.42
C ALA A 138 -22.30 8.57 -2.98
N ARG A 139 -22.13 9.73 -2.34
CA ARG A 139 -22.72 11.01 -2.80
C ARG A 139 -22.16 11.48 -4.14
N GLU A 140 -20.86 11.26 -4.38
CA GLU A 140 -20.28 11.58 -5.67
C GLU A 140 -20.78 10.65 -6.77
N MET A 141 -20.95 9.37 -6.47
CA MET A 141 -21.49 8.39 -7.41
C MET A 141 -22.91 8.79 -7.84
N GLU A 142 -23.77 9.18 -6.90
CA GLU A 142 -25.12 9.71 -7.18
C GLU A 142 -25.06 10.94 -8.10
N SER A 143 -24.20 11.92 -7.79
CA SER A 143 -24.01 13.12 -8.62
C SER A 143 -23.54 12.81 -10.04
N ARG A 144 -22.68 11.78 -10.17
CA ARG A 144 -22.13 11.34 -11.45
C ARG A 144 -23.20 10.62 -12.27
N ASP A 145 -24.02 9.80 -11.63
CA ASP A 145 -25.12 9.07 -12.26
C ASP A 145 -26.21 10.03 -12.76
N ASP A 146 -26.56 11.06 -11.98
CA ASP A 146 -27.49 12.12 -12.40
C ASP A 146 -27.00 12.84 -13.65
N ARG A 147 -25.73 13.27 -13.67
CA ARG A 147 -25.12 13.90 -14.85
C ARG A 147 -25.14 12.94 -16.04
N MET A 148 -24.79 11.68 -15.83
CA MET A 148 -24.74 10.69 -16.90
C MET A 148 -26.13 10.48 -17.52
N ARG A 149 -27.15 10.37 -16.67
CA ARG A 149 -28.54 10.25 -17.09
C ARG A 149 -28.98 11.46 -17.90
N LYS A 150 -28.79 12.68 -17.38
CA LYS A 150 -29.15 13.93 -18.08
C LYS A 150 -28.45 14.07 -19.43
N THR A 151 -27.17 13.73 -19.46
CA THR A 151 -26.37 13.74 -20.69
C THR A 151 -26.94 12.74 -21.71
N THR A 152 -27.29 11.54 -21.27
CA THR A 152 -27.83 10.48 -22.12
C THR A 152 -29.21 10.84 -22.66
N GLU A 153 -30.11 11.36 -21.83
CA GLU A 153 -31.44 11.85 -22.23
C GLU A 153 -31.35 12.98 -23.27
N SER A 154 -30.40 13.90 -23.08
CA SER A 154 -30.16 15.03 -24.00
C SER A 154 -29.63 14.56 -25.35
N ILE A 155 -28.66 13.64 -25.36
CA ILE A 155 -28.11 13.08 -26.61
C ILE A 155 -29.18 12.26 -27.34
N GLY A 156 -30.02 11.51 -26.61
CA GLY A 156 -31.11 10.74 -27.19
C GLY A 156 -32.19 11.58 -27.87
N SER A 157 -32.33 12.86 -27.50
CA SER A 157 -33.37 13.77 -28.01
C SER A 157 -32.82 14.95 -28.82
N MET A 158 -31.62 14.79 -29.39
CA MET A 158 -30.85 15.91 -29.98
C MET A 158 -31.57 16.65 -31.11
N ASP A 159 -32.34 15.94 -31.94
CA ASP A 159 -33.04 16.53 -33.08
C ASP A 159 -34.15 17.49 -32.62
N VAL A 160 -34.89 17.11 -31.57
CA VAL A 160 -35.95 17.95 -30.97
C VAL A 160 -35.34 19.18 -30.30
N LEU A 161 -34.23 18.99 -29.59
CA LEU A 161 -33.49 20.08 -28.92
C LEU A 161 -33.00 21.14 -29.92
N LYS A 162 -32.49 20.71 -31.08
CA LYS A 162 -32.06 21.61 -32.15
C LYS A 162 -33.23 22.28 -32.85
N ALA A 163 -34.31 21.55 -33.14
CA ALA A 163 -35.51 22.11 -33.75
C ALA A 163 -36.16 23.21 -32.87
N ALA A 164 -36.03 23.10 -31.55
CA ALA A 164 -36.52 24.08 -30.59
C ALA A 164 -35.49 25.18 -30.22
N ALA A 165 -34.25 25.11 -30.74
CA ALA A 165 -33.13 25.97 -30.32
C ALA A 165 -32.90 26.00 -28.78
N TRP A 166 -33.10 24.85 -28.12
CA TRP A 166 -32.93 24.67 -26.66
C TRP A 166 -31.57 24.08 -26.25
N ASP A 167 -30.70 23.82 -27.21
CA ASP A 167 -29.37 23.24 -27.00
C ASP A 167 -28.52 24.05 -25.99
N GLY A 168 -28.57 25.38 -26.07
CA GLY A 168 -27.88 26.26 -25.12
C GLY A 168 -28.39 26.15 -23.67
N TYR A 169 -29.70 25.95 -23.48
CA TYR A 169 -30.30 25.77 -22.14
C TYR A 169 -29.83 24.45 -21.51
N PHE A 170 -29.96 23.34 -22.25
CA PHE A 170 -29.54 22.03 -21.77
C PHE A 170 -28.03 21.93 -21.54
N LEU A 171 -27.22 22.61 -22.37
CA LEU A 171 -25.78 22.70 -22.13
C LEU A 171 -25.46 23.39 -20.80
N ARG A 172 -26.19 24.45 -20.44
CA ARG A 172 -26.02 25.13 -19.14
C ARG A 172 -26.47 24.25 -17.98
N ASP A 173 -27.57 23.52 -18.14
CA ASP A 173 -28.07 22.57 -17.13
C ASP A 173 -27.06 21.46 -16.82
N VAL A 174 -26.53 20.79 -17.86
CA VAL A 174 -25.50 19.75 -17.72
C VAL A 174 -24.21 20.30 -17.11
N ARG A 175 -23.81 21.53 -17.47
CA ARG A 175 -22.66 22.20 -16.84
C ARG A 175 -22.90 22.47 -15.35
N GLY A 176 -24.11 22.89 -14.96
CA GLY A 176 -24.47 23.05 -13.54
C GLY A 176 -24.32 21.75 -12.74
N HIS A 177 -24.78 20.62 -13.29
CA HIS A 177 -24.55 19.30 -12.70
C HIS A 177 -23.06 18.93 -12.61
N ARG A 178 -22.26 19.28 -13.63
CA ARG A 178 -20.81 19.05 -13.63
C ARG A 178 -20.09 19.85 -12.56
N ASP A 179 -20.46 21.11 -12.35
CA ASP A 179 -19.83 21.96 -11.34
C ASP A 179 -20.07 21.44 -9.92
N GLU A 180 -21.28 20.92 -9.66
CA GLU A 180 -21.60 20.30 -8.38
C GLU A 180 -20.87 18.95 -8.19
N GLU A 181 -20.76 18.13 -9.24
CA GLU A 181 -19.95 16.90 -9.23
C GLU A 181 -18.48 17.24 -8.89
N LEU A 182 -17.91 18.26 -9.55
CA LEU A 182 -16.53 18.71 -9.33
C LEU A 182 -16.31 19.26 -7.92
N ARG A 183 -17.28 20.00 -7.36
CA ARG A 183 -17.22 20.47 -5.97
C ARG A 183 -17.18 19.30 -4.98
N ARG A 184 -18.01 18.29 -5.19
CA ARG A 184 -18.03 17.06 -4.36
C ARG A 184 -16.73 16.27 -4.50
N HIS A 185 -16.23 16.17 -5.72
CA HIS A 185 -14.95 15.54 -6.03
C HIS A 185 -13.78 16.23 -5.32
N ALA A 186 -13.69 17.56 -5.41
CA ALA A 186 -12.67 18.36 -4.74
C ALA A 186 -12.74 18.18 -3.22
N ARG A 187 -13.94 18.27 -2.63
CA ARG A 187 -14.15 18.09 -1.18
C ARG A 187 -13.71 16.70 -0.71
N ARG A 188 -14.04 15.65 -1.47
CA ARG A 188 -13.57 14.29 -1.18
C ARG A 188 -12.04 14.17 -1.32
N GLY A 189 -11.49 14.79 -2.36
CA GLY A 189 -10.04 14.88 -2.58
C GLY A 189 -9.31 15.50 -1.39
N SER A 190 -9.82 16.62 -0.85
CA SER A 190 -9.25 17.27 0.34
C SER A 190 -9.27 16.38 1.57
N VAL A 191 -10.38 15.67 1.84
CA VAL A 191 -10.48 14.73 2.97
C VAL A 191 -9.50 13.58 2.81
N ARG A 192 -9.35 13.04 1.59
CA ARG A 192 -8.40 11.98 1.29
C ARG A 192 -6.95 12.44 1.45
N ALA A 193 -6.62 13.64 0.98
CA ALA A 193 -5.29 14.23 1.10
C ALA A 193 -4.92 14.45 2.58
N LEU A 194 -5.86 14.95 3.39
CA LEU A 194 -5.66 15.11 4.83
C LEU A 194 -5.40 13.75 5.50
N ASN A 195 -6.19 12.74 5.17
CA ASN A 195 -5.98 11.39 5.71
C ASN A 195 -4.60 10.84 5.32
N GLN A 196 -4.14 11.06 4.09
CA GLN A 196 -2.83 10.64 3.64
C GLN A 196 -1.71 11.36 4.39
N ALA A 197 -1.85 12.68 4.61
CA ALA A 197 -0.88 13.47 5.36
C ALA A 197 -0.75 12.98 6.81
N VAL A 198 -1.88 12.76 7.48
CA VAL A 198 -1.92 12.15 8.82
C VAL A 198 -1.24 10.78 8.79
N SER A 199 -1.59 9.94 7.82
CA SER A 199 -1.05 8.58 7.71
C SER A 199 0.47 8.55 7.55
N ASN A 200 1.02 9.45 6.72
CA ASN A 200 2.46 9.56 6.51
C ASN A 200 3.21 10.07 7.75
N THR A 201 2.52 10.74 8.67
CA THR A 201 3.12 11.31 9.89
C THR A 201 3.19 10.28 11.03
N ILE A 202 2.34 9.24 11.02
CA ILE A 202 2.28 8.22 12.08
C ILE A 202 3.64 7.57 12.37
N PRO A 203 4.42 7.11 11.37
CA PRO A 203 5.70 6.45 11.65
C PRO A 203 6.69 7.38 12.35
N THR A 204 6.75 8.65 11.91
CA THR A 204 7.61 9.67 12.51
C THR A 204 7.16 10.00 13.93
N ALA A 205 5.85 10.17 14.16
CA ALA A 205 5.31 10.41 15.50
C ALA A 205 5.60 9.23 16.44
N THR A 206 5.41 7.99 15.96
CA THR A 206 5.69 6.76 16.73
C THR A 206 7.17 6.67 17.11
N LEU A 207 8.08 7.00 16.19
CA LEU A 207 9.51 7.02 16.44
C LEU A 207 9.88 8.06 17.51
N VAL A 208 9.39 9.30 17.36
CA VAL A 208 9.66 10.39 18.32
C VAL A 208 9.16 10.04 19.71
N VAL A 209 7.93 9.53 19.83
CA VAL A 209 7.36 9.13 21.13
C VAL A 209 8.15 8.00 21.77
N THR A 210 8.49 6.97 20.99
CA THR A 210 9.23 5.80 21.51
C THR A 210 10.63 6.20 22.00
N LEU A 211 11.35 7.01 21.22
CA LEU A 211 12.68 7.50 21.58
C LEU A 211 12.65 8.49 22.74
N ALA A 212 11.67 9.39 22.80
CA ALA A 212 11.52 10.33 23.91
C ALA A 212 11.27 9.58 25.23
N MET A 213 10.43 8.54 25.21
CA MET A 213 10.16 7.70 26.39
C MET A 213 11.37 6.86 26.80
N TYR A 214 12.14 6.37 25.82
CA TYR A 214 13.41 5.68 26.08
C TYR A 214 14.44 6.62 26.72
N ALA A 215 14.63 7.82 26.17
CA ALA A 215 15.54 8.84 26.71
C ALA A 215 15.18 9.22 28.15
N ARG A 216 13.88 9.31 28.48
CA ARG A 216 13.41 9.57 29.84
C ARG A 216 13.61 8.38 30.79
N SER A 217 13.62 7.16 30.27
CA SER A 217 13.82 5.94 31.05
C SER A 217 15.30 5.64 31.36
N GLY A 218 16.25 6.29 30.70
CA GLY A 218 17.67 6.31 31.09
C GLY A 218 18.40 4.96 31.12
N ARG A 219 17.87 3.92 30.46
CA ARG A 219 18.50 2.59 30.43
C ARG A 219 19.57 2.49 29.35
N PRO A 220 20.75 1.94 29.63
CA PRO A 220 21.74 1.69 28.58
C PRO A 220 21.18 0.70 27.54
N PRO A 221 21.52 0.87 26.24
CA PRO A 221 21.20 -0.14 25.22
C PRO A 221 21.82 -1.49 25.60
N LEU A 222 21.13 -2.60 25.27
CA LEU A 222 21.58 -3.98 25.58
C LEU A 222 23.03 -4.28 25.16
N GLU A 223 23.55 -3.60 24.13
CA GLU A 223 24.93 -3.73 23.67
C GLU A 223 25.97 -3.41 24.76
N ARG A 224 25.64 -2.55 25.73
CA ARG A 224 26.53 -2.26 26.87
C ARG A 224 26.52 -3.34 27.95
N GLU A 225 25.48 -4.17 28.05
CA GLU A 225 25.45 -5.27 29.01
C GLU A 225 26.23 -6.49 28.50
N GLU A 226 26.21 -6.78 27.19
CA GLU A 226 27.07 -7.84 26.63
C GLU A 226 28.56 -7.48 26.73
N LEU A 227 28.95 -6.24 26.39
CA LEU A 227 30.33 -5.76 26.57
C LEU A 227 30.76 -5.72 28.05
N ALA A 228 29.83 -5.47 28.99
CA ALA A 228 30.11 -5.49 30.42
C ALA A 228 30.07 -6.92 31.03
N GLY A 229 29.46 -7.88 30.35
CA GLY A 229 29.44 -9.30 30.71
C GLY A 229 30.72 -10.02 30.25
N GLU A 230 31.22 -9.68 29.06
CA GLU A 230 32.47 -10.23 28.51
C GLU A 230 33.69 -9.89 29.39
N ASP A 231 33.71 -8.69 29.99
CA ASP A 231 34.79 -8.24 30.88
C ASP A 231 34.75 -8.88 32.29
N ARG A 232 33.66 -9.58 32.66
CA ARG A 232 33.56 -10.34 33.92
C ARG A 232 34.10 -11.77 33.82
N GLY A 233 34.36 -12.26 32.60
CA GLY A 233 34.88 -13.61 32.36
C GLY A 233 36.40 -13.75 32.46
N VAL A 234 37.14 -12.64 32.57
CA VAL A 234 38.61 -12.66 32.65
C VAL A 234 39.04 -12.69 34.12
N PRO A 235 39.76 -13.73 34.59
CA PRO A 235 40.30 -13.75 35.94
C PRO A 235 41.27 -12.58 36.11
N GLN A 236 40.99 -11.67 37.04
CA GLN A 236 41.96 -10.68 37.52
C GLN A 236 43.07 -11.41 38.31
N GLN A 237 44.02 -12.00 37.60
CA GLN A 237 45.25 -12.47 38.19
C GLN A 237 46.36 -11.43 37.97
N GLY A 238 46.77 -10.78 39.06
CA GLY A 238 48.05 -10.08 39.17
C GLY A 238 48.12 -8.71 38.50
N ARG A 239 47.51 -7.69 39.13
CA ARG A 239 47.81 -6.28 38.83
C ARG A 239 48.43 -5.52 40.01
N ASP A 240 49.25 -6.21 40.79
CA ASP A 240 50.24 -5.56 41.66
C ASP A 240 51.61 -5.63 40.99
N ARG A 241 51.88 -4.66 40.11
CA ARG A 241 53.26 -4.28 39.77
C ARG A 241 53.42 -2.78 39.99
N PRO A 242 54.46 -2.33 40.71
CA PRO A 242 54.68 -0.91 40.93
C PRO A 242 54.98 -0.21 39.59
N VAL A 243 54.31 0.93 39.39
CA VAL A 243 54.49 1.82 38.26
C VAL A 243 55.91 2.39 38.28
N ARG A 244 56.74 2.01 37.29
CA ARG A 244 58.02 2.68 37.04
C ARG A 244 57.75 4.07 36.44
N PRO A 245 58.34 5.16 36.96
CA PRO A 245 58.34 6.44 36.27
C PRO A 245 59.47 6.43 35.22
N GLY A 246 59.15 6.64 33.94
CA GLY A 246 60.17 6.81 32.92
C GLY A 246 59.67 6.55 31.51
N GLY A 247 59.38 7.61 30.76
CA GLY A 247 59.02 7.49 29.34
C GLY A 247 58.52 8.76 28.64
N GLY A 248 58.55 9.92 29.31
CA GLY A 248 58.08 11.19 28.72
C GLY A 248 58.95 11.72 27.56
N GLU A 249 60.24 11.37 27.52
CA GLU A 249 61.17 11.95 26.54
C GLU A 249 61.25 11.21 25.19
N ALA A 250 60.77 9.96 25.11
CA ALA A 250 60.85 9.18 23.87
C ALA A 250 59.74 9.52 22.86
N ARG A 251 58.65 10.16 23.31
CA ARG A 251 57.49 10.48 22.46
C ARG A 251 57.60 11.87 21.80
N SER A 252 58.44 12.76 22.34
CA SER A 252 58.71 14.08 21.75
C SER A 252 59.68 14.01 20.56
N ARG A 253 60.67 13.11 20.59
CA ARG A 253 61.61 12.91 19.47
C ARG A 253 60.94 12.29 18.23
N ARG A 254 60.01 11.33 18.42
CA ARG A 254 59.31 10.67 17.31
C ARG A 254 58.33 11.56 16.55
N ARG A 255 57.82 12.64 17.17
CA ARG A 255 56.95 13.63 16.50
C ARG A 255 57.73 14.65 15.67
N GLN A 256 59.00 14.92 15.99
CA GLN A 256 59.83 15.82 15.20
C GLN A 256 60.39 15.15 13.94
N ASP A 257 60.64 13.84 14.00
CA ASP A 257 61.13 13.06 12.84
C ASP A 257 60.09 12.94 11.73
N TRP A 258 58.81 12.71 12.09
CA TRP A 258 57.73 12.56 11.12
C TRP A 258 57.48 13.82 10.26
N ARG A 259 57.73 15.02 10.82
CA ARG A 259 57.61 16.29 10.06
C ARG A 259 58.76 16.52 9.08
N ARG A 260 59.90 15.82 9.21
CA ARG A 260 61.03 15.95 8.26
C ARG A 260 60.85 15.09 7.01
N ASP A 261 60.14 13.97 7.09
CA ASP A 261 59.95 13.06 5.94
C ASP A 261 58.87 13.52 4.95
N GLU A 262 57.76 14.11 5.42
CA GLU A 262 56.73 14.67 4.52
C GLU A 262 57.23 15.79 3.58
N GLY A 263 58.33 16.46 3.96
CA GLY A 263 58.96 17.51 3.15
C GLY A 263 59.79 16.98 1.97
N ARG A 264 60.28 15.73 2.03
CA ARG A 264 61.10 15.13 0.96
C ARG A 264 60.25 14.49 -0.14
N GLU A 265 59.07 13.94 0.18
CA GLU A 265 58.23 13.27 -0.81
C GLU A 265 57.56 14.22 -1.81
N ARG A 266 57.30 15.47 -1.41
CA ARG A 266 56.70 16.48 -2.30
C ARG A 266 57.63 17.00 -3.40
N ARG A 267 58.94 16.73 -3.34
CA ARG A 267 59.91 17.09 -4.39
C ARG A 267 60.27 15.95 -5.36
N ALA A 268 59.82 14.72 -5.11
CA ALA A 268 60.15 13.55 -5.94
C ALA A 268 59.03 13.11 -6.91
N GLY A 269 57.84 13.73 -6.85
CA GLY A 269 56.65 13.34 -7.62
C GLY A 269 56.41 14.07 -8.95
N ARG A 270 57.45 14.58 -9.64
CA ARG A 270 57.35 15.07 -11.03
C ARG A 270 58.15 14.17 -11.97
N ARG A 271 57.64 12.97 -12.24
CA ARG A 271 58.02 12.21 -13.44
C ARG A 271 56.76 11.71 -14.14
N ARG A 272 56.69 12.06 -15.43
CA ARG A 272 55.61 11.87 -16.39
C ARG A 272 55.28 10.39 -16.57
N LEU A 273 54.00 10.06 -16.73
CA LEU A 273 53.54 8.78 -17.31
C LEU A 273 52.77 9.06 -18.62
N PRO A 274 52.93 8.20 -19.65
CA PRO A 274 52.46 8.44 -21.01
C PRO A 274 50.98 8.08 -21.22
N LEU A 275 50.36 8.77 -22.18
CA LEU A 275 49.03 8.49 -22.74
C LEU A 275 48.91 7.03 -23.18
N VAL A 276 47.99 6.28 -22.58
CA VAL A 276 47.47 5.03 -23.12
C VAL A 276 46.22 5.33 -23.92
N ARG A 277 46.34 5.07 -25.22
CA ARG A 277 45.35 5.17 -26.29
C ARG A 277 44.29 4.08 -26.09
N ALA A 278 43.06 4.46 -25.76
CA ALA A 278 41.90 3.56 -25.85
C ALA A 278 41.27 3.71 -27.24
N GLY A 279 41.29 2.62 -28.02
CA GLY A 279 40.56 2.45 -29.26
C GLY A 279 39.74 1.15 -29.21
N GLY A 280 38.58 1.17 -29.87
CA GLY A 280 37.58 0.08 -29.96
C GLY A 280 36.25 0.54 -29.34
N SER A 281 35.23 1.05 -30.03
CA SER A 281 34.44 0.49 -31.16
C SER A 281 33.87 -0.90 -30.88
N PHE A 282 32.60 -0.99 -30.48
CA PHE A 282 31.56 -1.79 -31.15
C PHE A 282 30.16 -1.68 -30.49
N ALA A 283 29.14 -1.43 -31.35
CA ALA A 283 27.71 -1.85 -31.39
C ALA A 283 26.81 -1.67 -30.14
N GLU A 284 25.60 -1.09 -30.13
CA GLU A 284 24.48 -0.85 -31.08
C GLU A 284 23.68 -2.12 -31.51
N SER A 285 22.36 -2.07 -31.28
CA SER A 285 21.27 -3.06 -31.55
C SER A 285 21.29 -4.35 -30.69
N GLU A 286 20.22 -4.84 -30.06
CA GLU A 286 18.76 -4.71 -30.22
C GLU A 286 18.02 -4.45 -28.88
#